data_AF-K1Q100-F1
#
_entry.id   AF-K1Q100-F1
#
_cell.length_a   1.000
_cell.length_b   1.000
_cell.length_c   1.000
_cell.angle_alpha   90.00
_cell.angle_beta   90.00
_cell.angle_gamma   90.00
#
_symmetry.space_group_name_H-M   'P 1'
#
loop_
_entity.id
_entity.type
_entity.pdbx_description
1 polymer ?
#
loop_
_entity_poly.entity_id
_entity_poly.type
_entity_poly.pdbx_seq_one_letter_code
_entity_poly.pdbx_strand_id
1 'polypeptide(L)'
;MGNGGSGTYMHPSDIRFTHDSIESYFSDGYSIPETFRQILWGKITPEDLPLIEIMKYEGQWFVIRGNRRLFLFQQLAKRVKSIIVDYWPVVAILAYMYLVVQSRDRKDSRSVRRMIGRHSHHWMKYLVSALQKPFGNSAET
;
A
#
# COMPACT_ATOMS: atom_id res chain seq x y z
N MET A 1 -20.76 24.82 22.41
CA MET A 1 -19.74 25.34 21.48
C MET A 1 -18.87 24.17 21.05
N GLY A 2 -19.13 23.57 19.89
CA GLY A 2 -18.35 22.46 19.37
C GLY A 2 -18.00 22.75 17.91
N ASN A 3 -16.76 23.18 17.66
CA ASN A 3 -16.26 23.33 16.30
C ASN A 3 -16.09 21.93 15.71
N GLY A 4 -17.05 21.51 14.88
CA GLY A 4 -16.89 20.37 13.99
C GLY A 4 -15.83 20.72 12.96
N GLY A 5 -14.57 20.37 13.23
CA GLY A 5 -13.50 20.49 12.26
C GLY A 5 -13.81 19.58 11.07
N SER A 6 -14.14 20.15 9.92
CA SER A 6 -14.32 19.42 8.67
C SER A 6 -12.95 18.91 8.21
N GLY A 7 -12.58 17.70 8.63
CA GLY A 7 -11.40 17.01 8.14
C GLY A 7 -11.54 16.72 6.65
N THR A 8 -10.72 17.34 5.82
CA THR A 8 -10.66 17.06 4.39
C THR A 8 -9.59 16.00 4.14
N TYR A 9 -9.94 14.93 3.42
CA TYR A 9 -8.96 13.92 3.01
C TYR A 9 -8.13 14.46 1.84
N MET A 10 -6.81 14.43 1.99
CA MET A 10 -5.85 14.83 0.95
C MET A 10 -4.73 13.81 0.84
N HIS A 11 -4.18 13.65 -0.36
CA HIS A 11 -3.04 12.78 -0.56
C HIS A 11 -1.76 13.47 0.01
N PRO A 12 -0.92 12.76 0.79
CA PRO A 12 0.24 13.37 1.45
C PRO A 12 1.25 14.03 0.49
N SER A 13 1.30 13.60 -0.77
CA SER A 13 2.18 14.19 -1.79
C SER A 13 1.72 15.55 -2.31
N ASP A 14 0.47 15.94 -2.06
CA ASP A 14 -0.09 17.22 -2.52
C ASP A 14 0.20 18.36 -1.54
N ILE A 15 0.77 18.04 -0.38
CA ILE A 15 1.06 18.97 0.71
C ILE A 15 2.57 19.20 0.79
N ARG A 16 2.97 20.47 0.82
CA ARG A 16 4.36 20.92 0.89
C ARG A 16 4.76 21.26 2.32
N PHE A 17 6.05 21.08 2.63
CA PHE A 17 6.63 21.54 3.90
C PHE A 17 6.80 23.05 3.92
N THR A 18 6.68 23.64 5.11
CA THR A 18 6.99 25.07 5.36
C THR A 18 8.44 25.29 5.79
N HIS A 19 9.17 24.22 6.11
CA HIS A 19 10.52 24.26 6.64
C HIS A 19 11.39 23.23 5.90
N ASP A 20 12.69 23.51 5.81
CA ASP A 20 13.66 22.66 5.09
C ASP A 20 14.20 21.49 5.93
N SER A 21 13.89 21.48 7.22
CA SER A 21 14.34 20.45 8.15
C SER A 21 13.19 19.85 8.95
N ILE A 22 13.33 18.55 9.25
CA ILE A 22 12.36 17.78 10.04
C ILE A 22 13.16 16.96 11.04
N GLU A 23 12.83 17.11 12.33
CA GLU A 23 13.43 16.31 13.38
C GLU A 23 12.98 14.85 13.34
N SER A 24 13.85 13.94 13.77
CA SER A 24 13.59 12.50 13.79
C SER A 24 12.62 12.03 14.89
N TYR A 25 12.26 12.92 15.83
CA TYR A 25 11.44 12.62 17.01
C TYR A 25 10.21 13.52 17.05
N PHE A 26 9.10 12.99 17.55
CA PHE A 26 7.90 13.73 17.90
C PHE A 26 8.05 14.43 19.27
N SER A 27 7.14 15.36 19.57
CA SER A 27 7.17 16.13 20.83
C SER A 27 6.91 15.28 22.08
N ASP A 28 6.35 14.09 21.91
CA ASP A 28 6.09 13.09 22.96
C ASP A 28 7.29 12.14 23.18
N GLY A 29 8.39 12.32 22.43
CA GLY A 29 9.60 11.51 22.53
C GLY A 29 9.62 10.26 21.65
N TYR A 30 8.52 9.91 20.97
CA TYR A 30 8.54 8.81 20.02
C TYR A 30 9.32 9.18 18.76
N SER A 31 10.05 8.22 18.18
CA SER A 31 10.77 8.45 16.92
C SER A 31 9.86 8.21 15.71
N ILE A 32 10.12 8.93 14.63
CA ILE A 32 9.45 8.72 13.34
C ILE A 32 9.62 7.26 12.85
N PRO A 33 10.83 6.67 12.86
CA PRO A 33 11.02 5.28 12.42
C PRO A 33 10.26 4.26 13.28
N GLU A 34 10.20 4.47 14.60
CA GLU A 34 9.47 3.57 15.49
C GLU A 34 7.96 3.65 15.22
N THR A 35 7.42 4.86 15.09
CA THR A 35 6.01 5.08 14.76
C THR A 35 5.66 4.46 13.40
N PHE A 36 6.54 4.62 12.41
CA PHE A 36 6.41 3.99 11.10
C PHE A 36 6.29 2.46 11.22
N ARG A 37 7.14 1.84 12.03
CA ARG A 37 7.14 0.39 12.28
C ARG A 37 5.85 -0.07 12.99
N GLN A 38 5.37 0.70 13.96
CA GLN A 38 4.13 0.40 14.67
C GLN A 38 2.92 0.43 13.74
N ILE A 39 2.86 1.39 12.80
CA ILE A 39 1.82 1.45 11.77
C ILE A 39 1.91 0.24 10.83
N LEU A 40 3.10 -0.09 10.34
CA LEU A 40 3.28 -1.25 9.44
C LEU A 40 2.86 -2.58 10.07
N TRP A 41 2.99 -2.72 11.39
CA TRP A 41 2.57 -3.92 12.11
C TRP A 41 1.15 -3.86 12.66
N GLY A 42 0.40 -2.81 12.33
CA GLY A 42 -0.98 -2.63 12.78
C GLY A 42 -1.12 -2.47 14.30
N LYS A 43 -0.05 -2.05 15.00
CA LYS A 43 -0.13 -1.73 16.44
C LYS A 43 -0.87 -0.43 16.68
N ILE A 44 -0.73 0.51 15.74
CA ILE A 44 -1.47 1.77 15.69
C ILE A 44 -1.91 2.00 14.24
N THR A 45 -2.99 2.74 14.06
CA THR A 45 -3.52 3.13 12.76
C THR A 45 -3.14 4.58 12.44
N PRO A 46 -3.09 4.98 11.15
CA PRO A 46 -2.90 6.38 10.77
C PRO A 46 -3.89 7.34 11.45
N GLU A 47 -5.11 6.88 11.72
CA GLU A 47 -6.18 7.62 12.37
C GLU A 47 -5.94 7.88 13.87
N ASP A 48 -5.07 7.09 14.51
CA ASP A 48 -4.67 7.28 15.90
C ASP A 48 -3.69 8.46 16.06
N LEU A 49 -3.10 8.93 14.96
CA LEU A 49 -2.21 10.09 14.98
C LEU A 49 -3.02 11.39 14.91
N PRO A 50 -2.60 12.46 15.61
CA PRO A 50 -3.31 13.72 15.55
C PRO A 50 -3.33 14.31 14.13
N LEU A 51 -4.40 15.02 13.79
CA LEU A 51 -4.58 15.61 12.47
C LEU A 51 -3.44 16.57 12.08
N ILE A 52 -3.23 16.73 10.78
CA ILE A 52 -2.29 17.70 10.21
C ILE A 52 -3.06 18.98 9.90
N GLU A 53 -2.51 20.11 10.32
CA GLU A 53 -3.05 21.42 9.95
C GLU A 53 -2.33 21.94 8.72
N ILE A 54 -3.11 22.28 7.69
CA ILE A 54 -2.64 22.78 6.42
C ILE A 54 -3.26 24.14 6.11
N MET A 55 -2.58 24.91 5.27
CA MET A 55 -3.06 26.19 4.74
C MET A 55 -2.79 26.27 3.25
N LYS A 56 -3.72 26.89 2.53
CA LYS A 56 -3.55 27.20 1.12
C LYS A 56 -2.86 28.55 0.99
N TYR A 57 -1.76 28.61 0.26
CA TYR A 57 -1.04 29.83 -0.07
C TYR A 57 -0.63 29.78 -1.55
N GLU A 58 -0.96 30.82 -2.31
CA GLU A 58 -0.65 30.91 -3.76
C GLU A 58 -1.05 29.66 -4.57
N GLY A 59 -2.22 29.10 -4.27
CA GLY A 59 -2.74 27.91 -4.97
C GLY A 59 -2.09 26.57 -4.55
N GLN A 60 -1.09 26.60 -3.67
CA GLN A 60 -0.42 25.41 -3.14
C GLN A 60 -0.82 25.16 -1.68
N TRP A 61 -0.74 23.91 -1.23
CA TRP A 61 -1.03 23.52 0.15
C TRP A 61 0.25 23.33 0.94
N PHE A 62 0.31 23.94 2.11
CA PHE A 62 1.46 23.91 3.00
C PHE A 62 1.06 23.42 4.39
N VAL A 63 1.90 22.59 5.02
CA VAL A 63 1.69 22.17 6.41
C VAL A 63 2.12 23.27 7.38
N ILE A 64 1.23 23.66 8.29
CA ILE A 64 1.53 24.58 9.38
C ILE A 64 1.87 23.77 10.64
N ARG A 65 1.06 22.76 10.97
CA ARG A 65 1.32 21.87 12.12
C ARG A 65 1.31 20.41 11.71
N GLY A 66 2.31 19.69 12.19
CA GLY A 66 2.46 18.26 11.93
C GLY A 66 3.43 17.91 10.80
N ASN A 67 4.46 18.73 10.55
CA ASN A 67 5.53 18.44 9.56
C ASN A 67 6.06 16.98 9.66
N ARG A 68 6.35 16.52 10.87
CA ARG A 68 6.82 15.14 11.13
C ARG A 68 5.80 14.06 10.72
N ARG A 69 4.50 14.32 10.92
CA ARG A 69 3.43 13.41 10.49
C ARG A 69 3.25 13.41 8.97
N LEU A 70 3.35 14.58 8.34
CA LEU A 70 3.33 14.67 6.88
C LEU A 70 4.47 13.83 6.27
N PHE A 71 5.67 13.97 6.81
CA PHE A 71 6.81 13.16 6.38
C PHE A 71 6.52 11.66 6.54
N LEU A 72 6.06 11.24 7.72
CA LEU A 72 5.69 9.85 8.00
C LEU A 72 4.70 9.31 6.95
N PHE A 73 3.61 10.05 6.68
CA PHE A 73 2.59 9.65 5.71
C PHE A 73 3.11 9.62 4.27
N GLN A 74 3.97 10.56 3.87
CA GLN A 74 4.62 10.50 2.57
C GLN A 74 5.51 9.25 2.43
N GLN A 75 6.22 8.84 3.48
CA GLN A 75 7.02 7.61 3.46
C GLN A 75 6.14 6.36 3.41
N LEU A 76 5.03 6.35 4.16
CA LEU A 76 4.05 5.26 4.12
C LEU A 76 3.44 5.13 2.71
N ALA A 77 3.00 6.23 2.10
CA ALA A 77 2.43 6.22 0.75
C ALA A 77 3.42 5.68 -0.30
N LYS A 78 4.71 5.99 -0.16
CA LYS A 78 5.78 5.47 -1.05
C LYS A 78 5.99 3.96 -0.87
N ARG A 79 5.96 3.45 0.37
CA ARG A 79 6.31 2.05 0.69
C ARG A 79 5.12 1.09 0.64
N VAL A 80 3.92 1.52 1.03
CA VAL A 80 2.69 0.70 0.96
C VAL A 80 2.35 0.34 -0.48
N LYS A 81 2.53 1.29 -1.43
CA LYS A 81 2.43 0.98 -2.88
C LYS A 81 3.38 -0.12 -3.33
N SER A 82 4.55 -0.26 -2.69
CA SER A 82 5.53 -1.31 -3.01
C SER A 82 5.19 -2.65 -2.35
N ILE A 83 4.62 -2.63 -1.14
CA ILE A 83 4.32 -3.87 -0.38
C ILE A 83 3.09 -4.59 -0.93
N ILE A 84 2.11 -3.87 -1.48
CA ILE A 84 0.92 -4.48 -2.12
C ILE A 84 1.31 -5.37 -3.33
N VAL A 85 2.53 -5.25 -3.86
CA VAL A 85 2.95 -5.93 -5.08
C VAL A 85 3.58 -7.33 -4.83
N ASP A 86 3.99 -7.68 -3.60
CA ASP A 86 4.87 -8.84 -3.38
C ASP A 86 4.29 -10.02 -2.56
N TYR A 87 2.96 -10.17 -2.44
CA TYR A 87 2.36 -11.32 -1.72
C TYR A 87 1.89 -12.47 -2.61
N TRP A 88 1.83 -12.28 -3.92
CA TRP A 88 1.35 -13.32 -4.83
C TRP A 88 2.22 -14.59 -4.89
N PRO A 89 3.56 -14.53 -4.84
CA PRO A 89 4.38 -15.73 -4.95
C PRO A 89 4.20 -16.67 -3.76
N VAL A 90 4.21 -16.14 -2.53
CA VAL A 90 4.16 -16.96 -1.31
C VAL A 90 2.77 -17.58 -1.13
N VAL A 91 1.70 -16.79 -1.34
CA VAL A 91 0.32 -17.31 -1.25
C VAL A 91 0.06 -18.34 -2.34
N ALA A 92 0.55 -18.14 -3.57
CA ALA A 92 0.42 -19.10 -4.64
C ALA A 92 1.18 -20.41 -4.36
N ILE A 93 2.39 -20.34 -3.80
CA ILE A 93 3.18 -21.52 -3.42
C ILE A 93 2.47 -22.31 -2.32
N LEU A 94 1.95 -21.63 -1.29
CA LEU A 94 1.23 -22.29 -0.20
C LEU A 94 -0.08 -22.92 -0.67
N ALA A 95 -0.84 -22.23 -1.52
CA ALA A 95 -2.04 -22.77 -2.14
C ALA A 95 -1.73 -23.99 -3.02
N TYR A 96 -0.64 -23.95 -3.80
CA TYR A 96 -0.19 -25.08 -4.60
C TYR A 96 0.22 -26.28 -3.72
N MET A 97 1.01 -26.05 -2.67
CA MET A 97 1.39 -27.11 -1.71
C MET A 97 0.16 -27.73 -1.05
N TYR A 98 -0.81 -26.93 -0.63
CA TYR A 98 -2.06 -27.40 -0.04
C TYR A 98 -2.88 -28.28 -1.01
N LEU A 99 -3.02 -27.86 -2.27
CA LEU A 99 -3.69 -28.64 -3.32
C LEU A 99 -2.96 -29.95 -3.63
N VAL A 100 -1.62 -29.93 -3.68
CA VAL A 100 -0.82 -31.14 -3.89
C VAL A 100 -0.99 -32.11 -2.72
N VAL A 101 -1.02 -31.63 -1.48
CA VAL A 101 -1.23 -32.47 -0.29
C VAL A 101 -2.63 -33.09 -0.30
N GLN A 102 -3.68 -32.33 -0.60
CA GLN A 102 -5.04 -32.88 -0.73
C GLN A 102 -5.19 -33.91 -1.86
N SER A 103 -4.41 -33.78 -2.93
CA SER A 103 -4.42 -34.73 -4.05
C SER A 103 -3.80 -36.09 -3.70
N ARG A 104 -3.06 -36.19 -2.58
CA ARG A 104 -2.50 -37.46 -2.09
C ARG A 104 -3.50 -38.29 -1.28
N ASP A 105 -4.57 -37.67 -0.76
CA ASP A 105 -5.53 -38.36 0.11
C ASP A 105 -6.74 -38.93 -0.66
N ARG A 106 -7.00 -38.43 -1.88
CA ARG A 106 -7.91 -39.10 -2.82
C ARG A 106 -7.12 -40.00 -3.75
N LYS A 107 -7.18 -41.31 -3.51
CA LYS A 107 -6.80 -42.38 -4.46
C LYS A 107 -7.62 -42.28 -5.76
N ASP A 108 -7.35 -41.32 -6.64
CA ASP A 108 -7.64 -41.44 -8.06
C ASP A 108 -6.79 -40.47 -8.93
N SER A 109 -5.53 -40.85 -9.14
CA SER A 109 -4.53 -40.11 -9.94
C SER A 109 -4.89 -39.91 -11.42
N ARG A 110 -6.02 -40.45 -11.93
CA ARG A 110 -6.41 -40.35 -13.35
C ARG A 110 -7.28 -39.14 -13.70
N SER A 111 -7.85 -38.44 -12.72
CA SER A 111 -8.72 -37.28 -12.98
C SER A 111 -7.97 -35.95 -13.00
N VAL A 112 -6.95 -35.78 -12.14
CA VAL A 112 -6.12 -34.55 -12.10
C VAL A 112 -5.32 -34.36 -13.39
N ARG A 113 -4.78 -35.44 -13.97
CA ARG A 113 -4.02 -35.41 -15.24
C ARG A 113 -4.88 -34.99 -16.44
N ARG A 114 -6.18 -35.32 -16.44
CA ARG A 114 -7.14 -34.89 -17.48
C ARG A 114 -7.59 -33.44 -17.32
N MET A 115 -7.60 -32.92 -16.10
CA MET A 115 -8.02 -31.56 -15.79
C MET A 115 -6.95 -30.52 -16.16
N ILE A 116 -5.66 -30.85 -15.95
CA ILE A 116 -4.52 -29.98 -16.29
C ILE A 116 -4.32 -29.90 -17.83
N GLY A 117 -4.64 -30.96 -18.58
CA GLY A 117 -4.44 -31.01 -20.03
C GLY A 117 -5.37 -30.13 -20.88
N ARG A 118 -6.50 -29.63 -20.35
CA ARG A 118 -7.47 -28.84 -21.12
C ARG A 118 -7.49 -27.35 -20.83
N HIS A 119 -6.85 -26.88 -19.76
CA HIS A 119 -6.89 -25.46 -19.35
C HIS A 119 -5.54 -24.72 -19.46
N SER A 120 -4.46 -25.40 -19.87
CA SER A 120 -3.09 -24.84 -19.80
C SER A 120 -2.73 -23.79 -20.87
N HIS A 121 -3.57 -23.51 -21.86
CA HIS A 121 -3.20 -22.58 -22.95
C HIS A 121 -3.98 -21.27 -23.00
N HIS A 122 -5.09 -21.14 -22.27
CA HIS A 122 -5.90 -19.93 -22.35
C HIS A 122 -5.39 -18.83 -21.40
N TRP A 123 -5.02 -19.16 -20.16
CA TRP A 123 -4.63 -18.17 -19.16
C TRP A 123 -3.22 -17.58 -19.36
N MET A 124 -2.30 -18.33 -19.98
CA MET A 124 -0.96 -17.82 -20.34
C MET A 124 -1.01 -16.71 -21.41
N LYS A 125 -2.03 -16.67 -22.27
CA LYS A 125 -2.19 -15.59 -23.26
C LYS A 125 -2.55 -14.25 -22.60
N TYR A 126 -3.35 -14.27 -21.54
CA TYR A 126 -3.69 -13.06 -20.78
C TYR A 126 -2.49 -12.54 -19.97
N LEU A 127 -1.69 -13.46 -19.41
CA LEU A 127 -0.50 -13.10 -18.65
C LEU A 127 0.56 -12.42 -19.54
N VAL A 128 0.81 -12.97 -20.74
CA VAL A 128 1.77 -12.39 -21.70
C VAL A 128 1.24 -11.07 -22.29
N SER A 129 -0.06 -10.97 -22.57
CA SER A 129 -0.69 -9.72 -23.04
C SER A 129 -0.68 -8.60 -21.99
N ALA A 130 -0.82 -8.94 -20.70
CA ALA A 130 -0.76 -7.98 -19.60
C ALA A 130 0.68 -7.50 -19.32
N LEU A 131 1.69 -8.34 -19.60
CA LEU A 131 3.10 -8.01 -19.42
C LEU A 131 3.72 -7.23 -20.59
N GLN A 132 3.07 -7.19 -21.76
CA GLN A 132 3.57 -6.48 -22.96
C GLN A 132 3.03 -5.06 -23.16
N LYS A 133 2.12 -4.56 -22.31
CA LYS A 133 1.66 -3.17 -22.41
C LYS A 133 2.66 -2.23 -21.72
N PRO A 134 3.40 -1.36 -22.44
CA PRO A 134 4.09 -0.25 -21.78
C PRO A 134 3.03 0.66 -21.16
N PHE A 135 3.25 1.08 -19.92
CA PHE A 135 2.41 2.06 -19.22
C PHE A 135 2.46 3.40 -19.98
N GLY A 136 1.56 3.56 -20.94
CA GLY A 136 1.32 4.81 -21.66
C GLY A 136 0.51 5.76 -20.79
N ASN A 137 1.05 6.98 -20.62
CA ASN A 137 0.39 8.13 -20.02
C ASN A 137 -0.97 8.42 -20.65
N SER A 138 -1.91 8.87 -19.81
CA SER A 138 -3.11 9.64 -20.17
C SER A 138 -3.43 10.44 -18.91
N ALA A 139 -3.10 11.73 -18.71
CA ALA A 139 -3.24 12.93 -19.54
C ALA A 139 -4.55 12.95 -20.35
N GLU A 140 -5.48 13.81 -19.88
CA GLU A 140 -6.53 14.54 -20.63
C GLU A 140 -7.56 13.68 -21.39
N THR A 141 -8.88 13.88 -21.30
CA THR A 141 -9.73 15.08 -21.12
C THR A 141 -11.09 14.63 -20.60
#